data_AF-A0A813G829-F1
#
_entry.id   AF-A0A813G829-F1
#
_cell.length_a   1.000
_cell.length_b   1.000
_cell.length_c   1.000
_cell.angle_alpha   90.00
_cell.angle_beta   90.00
_cell.angle_gamma   90.00
#
_symmetry.space_group_name_H-M   'P 1'
#
loop_
_entity.id
_entity.type
_entity.pdbx_description
1 polymer ?
#
loop_
_entity_poly.entity_id
_entity_poly.type
_entity_poly.pdbx_seq_one_letter_code
_entity_poly.pdbx_strand_id
1 'polypeptide(L)'
;VCVAQVLDVFNCAVEADAASRQKGVERSLTLRAISSRRIVVDEEESEASPPKPFRNLITDRDGTTNNYCDRYASSVQSAYNAAWLSNFARHCVDNAVFVTAAPLGGRPSAEGLMELSVAPRGLITYTGSKGREYFSDATQQLLESAELPKEQRELVEELHRRLLALCQQPGNTKFLGIGSGLQRKFGEVTMARNDPAGTVPEPESRRFMGAVRQVKEELDPDGTGLDLHDTGTDMEIFPRVLGGRASFDKGDGVLRLDGKLGLQLSEGPNIVCGDTSSDLPMVIAVLRLMCGDKMVDAWQERLRKEDDPEAVLEEEDTVDDSVKGLSLEEAETRAAEKKSEAERKAQEEEEEEHQARLCASKLAVVFVVSPDSYTKSPKVAEMVRRWCEIAGVNCALVPSPDVLVFALAKFAESMSGRSVTSPFLQPQSITDPETDGWTLTSALPWGRSKSDLVDGSPAVRLTSLSQFSPEPRVRFPSNELRAASDPQLKSAASDPQLKSASKPAAA
;
A
#
# COMPACT_ATOMS: atom_id res chain seq x y z
N VAL A 1 -10.39 10.58 -21.38
CA VAL A 1 -9.38 10.21 -22.41
C VAL A 1 -8.18 9.52 -21.77
N CYS A 2 -7.42 10.17 -20.88
CA CYS A 2 -6.22 9.56 -20.25
C CYS A 2 -6.50 8.24 -19.50
N VAL A 3 -7.61 8.16 -18.76
CA VAL A 3 -8.06 6.93 -18.08
C VAL A 3 -8.29 5.78 -19.07
N ALA A 4 -8.97 6.05 -20.18
CA ALA A 4 -9.19 5.04 -21.22
C ALA A 4 -7.87 4.61 -21.88
N GLN A 5 -6.98 5.56 -22.19
CA GLN A 5 -5.67 5.26 -22.77
C GLN A 5 -4.80 4.39 -21.87
N VAL A 6 -4.76 4.65 -20.55
CA VAL A 6 -3.97 3.82 -19.63
C VAL A 6 -4.57 2.41 -19.52
N LEU A 7 -5.91 2.29 -19.49
CA LEU A 7 -6.59 1.01 -19.52
C LEU A 7 -6.34 0.24 -20.82
N ASP A 8 -6.30 0.91 -21.96
CA ASP A 8 -5.96 0.27 -23.23
C ASP A 8 -4.54 -0.31 -23.18
N VAL A 9 -3.58 0.39 -22.57
CA VAL A 9 -2.23 -0.14 -22.34
C VAL A 9 -2.26 -1.37 -21.43
N PHE A 10 -3.04 -1.35 -20.36
CA PHE A 10 -3.20 -2.50 -19.47
C PHE A 10 -3.82 -3.70 -20.21
N ASN A 11 -4.92 -3.49 -20.93
CA ASN A 11 -5.59 -4.54 -21.70
C ASN A 11 -4.66 -5.14 -22.77
N CYS A 12 -3.92 -4.30 -23.50
CA CYS A 12 -2.92 -4.76 -24.46
C CYS A 12 -1.82 -5.60 -23.78
N ALA A 13 -1.39 -5.21 -22.58
CA ALA A 13 -0.36 -5.94 -21.85
C ALA A 13 -0.86 -7.32 -21.37
N VAL A 14 -2.12 -7.41 -20.96
CA VAL A 14 -2.78 -8.68 -20.61
C VAL A 14 -2.90 -9.60 -21.83
N GLU A 15 -3.37 -9.08 -22.96
CA GLU A 15 -3.49 -9.85 -24.22
C GLU A 15 -2.14 -10.40 -24.68
N ALA A 16 -1.09 -9.57 -24.61
CA ALA A 16 0.26 -9.97 -24.96
C ALA A 16 0.78 -11.10 -24.04
N ASP A 17 0.61 -10.98 -22.72
CA ASP A 17 1.03 -12.01 -21.76
C ASP A 17 0.30 -13.34 -22.02
N ALA A 18 -1.02 -13.29 -22.25
CA ALA A 18 -1.81 -14.47 -22.59
C ALA A 18 -1.31 -15.15 -23.87
N ALA A 19 -1.02 -14.37 -24.92
CA ALA A 19 -0.50 -14.89 -26.19
C ALA A 19 0.90 -15.53 -26.04
N SER A 20 1.76 -14.98 -25.18
CA SER A 20 3.09 -15.55 -24.92
C SER A 20 3.02 -16.90 -24.23
N ARG A 21 2.13 -17.04 -23.22
CA ARG A 21 1.94 -18.29 -22.49
C ARG A 21 1.46 -19.42 -23.41
N GLN A 22 0.53 -19.12 -24.32
CA GLN A 22 0.04 -20.11 -25.29
C GLN A 22 1.12 -20.61 -26.25
N LYS A 23 2.10 -19.76 -26.60
CA LYS A 23 3.16 -20.12 -27.56
C LYS A 23 4.40 -20.73 -26.91
N GLY A 24 4.45 -20.86 -25.58
CA GLY A 24 5.64 -21.32 -24.86
C GLY A 24 6.85 -20.40 -25.07
N VAL A 25 6.60 -19.13 -25.38
CA VAL A 25 7.64 -18.16 -25.74
C VAL A 25 8.16 -17.47 -24.46
N GLU A 26 9.48 -17.23 -24.40
CA GLU A 26 10.12 -16.47 -23.31
C GLU A 26 9.46 -15.09 -23.11
N ARG A 27 9.23 -14.72 -21.84
CA ARG A 27 8.63 -13.43 -21.42
C ARG A 27 9.27 -12.18 -22.08
N SER A 28 10.52 -12.26 -22.54
CA SER A 28 11.20 -11.13 -23.20
C SER A 28 10.59 -10.75 -24.57
N LEU A 29 9.92 -11.69 -25.26
CA LEU A 29 9.26 -11.45 -26.55
C LEU A 29 7.86 -10.83 -26.39
N THR A 30 7.17 -11.10 -25.27
CA THR A 30 5.91 -10.43 -24.87
C THR A 30 6.07 -8.91 -24.79
N LEU A 31 7.19 -8.47 -24.19
CA LEU A 31 7.51 -7.06 -23.98
C LEU A 31 7.77 -6.31 -25.30
N ARG A 32 8.16 -7.03 -26.38
CA ARG A 32 8.35 -6.45 -27.72
C ARG A 32 7.03 -6.20 -28.46
N ALA A 33 6.02 -7.04 -28.30
CA ALA A 33 4.74 -6.89 -28.99
C ALA A 33 3.94 -5.65 -28.55
N ILE A 34 4.08 -5.24 -27.28
CA ILE A 34 3.45 -4.04 -26.73
C ILE A 34 4.14 -2.76 -27.26
N SER A 35 5.43 -2.85 -27.63
CA SER A 35 6.24 -1.72 -28.11
C SER A 35 5.84 -1.19 -29.50
N SER A 36 5.01 -1.91 -30.26
CA SER A 36 4.66 -1.55 -31.65
C SER A 36 3.37 -0.72 -31.82
N ARG A 37 2.59 -0.47 -30.75
CA ARG A 37 1.40 0.41 -30.81
C ARG A 37 1.76 1.81 -30.35
N ARG A 38 1.71 2.77 -31.28
CA ARG A 38 1.99 4.20 -31.03
C ARG A 38 0.74 4.83 -30.43
N ILE A 39 0.82 5.30 -29.19
CA ILE A 39 -0.19 6.21 -28.63
C ILE A 39 0.08 7.57 -29.27
N VAL A 40 -0.89 8.08 -30.02
CA VAL A 40 -0.79 9.40 -30.65
C VAL A 40 -1.21 10.42 -29.60
N VAL A 41 -0.26 11.26 -29.18
CA VAL A 41 -0.53 12.46 -28.38
C VAL A 41 -0.28 13.63 -29.33
N ASP A 42 -1.25 14.52 -29.50
CA ASP A 42 -1.08 15.72 -30.33
C ASP A 42 0.02 16.60 -29.71
N GLU A 43 1.10 16.82 -30.47
CA GLU A 43 2.24 17.66 -30.07
C GLU A 43 1.86 19.13 -30.27
N GLU A 44 1.48 19.83 -29.21
CA GLU A 44 1.55 21.30 -29.16
C GLU A 44 2.83 21.73 -28.42
N GLU A 45 3.68 22.48 -29.11
CA GLU A 45 4.91 23.06 -28.57
C GLU A 45 4.58 24.14 -27.52
N SER A 46 4.81 23.82 -26.24
CA SER A 46 4.80 24.78 -25.13
C SER A 46 6.06 24.56 -24.28
N GLU A 47 6.73 25.64 -23.89
CA GLU A 47 7.92 25.63 -22.99
C GLU A 47 7.63 25.17 -21.55
N ALA A 48 6.36 25.00 -21.17
CA ALA A 48 5.96 24.36 -19.91
C ALA A 48 5.93 22.84 -20.07
N SER A 49 6.41 22.10 -19.06
CA SER A 49 6.24 20.64 -19.03
C SER A 49 4.76 20.30 -19.22
N PRO A 50 4.41 19.35 -20.13
CA PRO A 50 3.02 19.03 -20.41
C PRO A 50 2.30 18.67 -19.11
N PRO A 51 1.02 19.05 -18.97
CA PRO A 51 0.24 18.75 -17.78
C PRO A 51 0.20 17.23 -17.58
N LYS A 52 0.34 16.80 -16.32
CA LYS A 52 0.33 15.38 -16.01
C LYS A 52 -1.08 14.82 -16.22
N PRO A 53 -1.21 13.62 -16.81
CA PRO A 53 -2.50 13.02 -17.14
C PRO A 53 -3.32 12.58 -15.93
N PHE A 54 -2.67 12.38 -14.78
CA PHE A 54 -3.34 12.01 -13.53
C PHE A 54 -2.89 12.92 -12.40
N ARG A 55 -3.79 13.11 -11.44
CA ARG A 55 -3.48 13.80 -10.19
C ARG A 55 -2.78 12.85 -9.23
N ASN A 56 -3.34 11.66 -9.03
CA ASN A 56 -2.86 10.73 -8.00
C ASN A 56 -2.66 9.31 -8.52
N LEU A 57 -1.57 8.67 -8.09
CA LEU A 57 -1.42 7.21 -8.03
C LEU A 57 -1.41 6.80 -6.56
N ILE A 58 -2.40 6.02 -6.14
CA ILE A 58 -2.47 5.38 -4.83
C ILE A 58 -2.30 3.87 -5.06
N THR A 59 -1.28 3.26 -4.49
CA THR A 59 -1.01 1.84 -4.78
C THR A 59 -0.53 1.09 -3.55
N ASP A 60 -0.95 -0.16 -3.45
CA ASP A 60 -0.24 -1.13 -2.63
C ASP A 60 1.14 -1.48 -3.23
N ARG A 61 1.99 -2.11 -2.42
CA ARG A 61 3.32 -2.57 -2.82
C ARG A 61 3.39 -4.07 -3.06
N ASP A 62 3.23 -4.87 -2.01
CA ASP A 62 3.64 -6.27 -1.99
C ASP A 62 2.55 -7.13 -2.63
N GLY A 63 2.83 -7.68 -3.81
CA GLY A 63 1.82 -8.35 -4.64
C GLY A 63 1.19 -7.44 -5.69
N THR A 64 1.38 -6.12 -5.58
CA THR A 64 0.83 -5.12 -6.51
C THR A 64 1.91 -4.55 -7.43
N THR A 65 2.81 -3.71 -6.91
CA THR A 65 3.91 -3.13 -7.69
C THR A 65 5.21 -3.91 -7.53
N ASN A 66 5.37 -4.67 -6.45
CA ASN A 66 6.49 -5.56 -6.22
C ASN A 66 5.98 -7.01 -6.13
N ASN A 67 6.79 -7.98 -6.56
CA ASN A 67 6.42 -9.38 -6.41
C ASN A 67 6.40 -9.79 -4.93
N TYR A 68 5.50 -10.72 -4.57
CA TYR A 68 5.51 -11.33 -3.26
C TYR A 68 6.86 -11.98 -2.95
N CYS A 69 7.26 -11.89 -1.69
CA CYS A 69 8.42 -12.58 -1.15
C CYS A 69 7.99 -13.36 0.08
N ASP A 70 8.43 -14.61 0.21
CA ASP A 70 8.13 -15.45 1.39
C ASP A 70 8.74 -14.92 2.68
N ARG A 71 9.63 -13.92 2.58
CA ARG A 71 10.31 -13.28 3.70
C ARG A 71 10.31 -11.77 3.47
N TYR A 72 9.59 -11.04 4.32
CA TYR A 72 9.47 -9.60 4.19
C TYR A 72 10.84 -8.90 4.22
N ALA A 73 11.76 -9.35 5.09
CA ALA A 73 13.11 -8.80 5.20
C ALA A 73 13.95 -8.87 3.91
N SER A 74 13.57 -9.72 2.95
CA SER A 74 14.20 -9.81 1.63
C SER A 74 13.28 -9.38 0.48
N SER A 75 12.13 -8.75 0.76
CA SER A 75 11.22 -8.19 -0.25
C SER A 75 11.79 -6.88 -0.82
N VAL A 76 13.05 -6.88 -1.25
CA VAL A 76 13.74 -5.70 -1.79
C VAL A 76 13.19 -5.39 -3.17
N GLN A 77 12.90 -4.11 -3.42
CA GLN A 77 12.44 -3.62 -4.71
C GLN A 77 13.52 -3.83 -5.78
N SER A 78 13.12 -4.36 -6.93
CA SER A 78 14.04 -4.52 -8.07
C SER A 78 14.39 -3.16 -8.72
N ALA A 79 15.60 -3.05 -9.27
CA ALA A 79 16.08 -1.80 -9.88
C ALA A 79 15.24 -1.36 -11.09
N TYR A 80 14.81 -2.31 -11.94
CA TYR A 80 13.98 -1.98 -13.11
C TYR A 80 12.61 -1.41 -12.67
N ASN A 81 12.03 -1.98 -11.62
CA ASN A 81 10.74 -1.58 -11.07
C ASN A 81 10.84 -0.15 -10.52
N ALA A 82 11.85 0.11 -9.70
CA ALA A 82 12.13 1.44 -9.19
C ALA A 82 12.30 2.48 -10.31
N ALA A 83 13.05 2.15 -11.37
CA ALA A 83 13.25 3.05 -12.51
C ALA A 83 11.94 3.35 -13.27
N TRP A 84 11.14 2.32 -13.55
CA TRP A 84 9.86 2.45 -14.26
C TRP A 84 8.82 3.23 -13.46
N LEU A 85 8.64 2.90 -12.19
CA LEU A 85 7.73 3.64 -11.31
C LEU A 85 8.18 5.09 -11.11
N SER A 86 9.49 5.34 -10.98
CA SER A 86 10.00 6.72 -10.86
C SER A 86 9.74 7.53 -12.12
N ASN A 87 9.84 6.92 -13.30
CA ASN A 87 9.53 7.58 -14.56
C ASN A 87 8.03 7.90 -14.67
N PHE A 88 7.18 6.95 -14.30
CA PHE A 88 5.74 7.17 -14.23
C PHE A 88 5.37 8.26 -13.21
N ALA A 89 5.91 8.19 -12.00
CA ALA A 89 5.68 9.20 -10.96
C ALA A 89 6.07 10.62 -11.44
N ARG A 90 7.21 10.73 -12.13
CA ARG A 90 7.71 12.01 -12.63
C ARG A 90 6.84 12.61 -13.73
N HIS A 91 6.35 11.79 -14.66
CA HIS A 91 5.74 12.28 -15.90
C HIS A 91 4.23 12.10 -15.98
N CYS A 92 3.64 11.25 -15.14
CA CYS A 92 2.25 10.84 -15.29
C CYS A 92 1.33 11.28 -14.14
N VAL A 93 1.87 11.53 -12.94
CA VAL A 93 1.04 11.85 -11.75
C VAL A 93 1.60 13.03 -10.96
N ASP A 94 0.74 13.86 -10.37
CA ASP A 94 1.19 14.91 -9.45
C ASP A 94 1.67 14.30 -8.13
N ASN A 95 0.92 13.33 -7.60
CA ASN A 95 1.24 12.61 -6.37
C ASN A 95 1.31 11.10 -6.62
N ALA A 96 2.39 10.46 -6.16
CA ALA A 96 2.50 9.00 -6.11
C ALA A 96 2.62 8.57 -4.64
N VAL A 97 1.69 7.74 -4.17
CA VAL A 97 1.59 7.33 -2.76
C VAL A 97 1.53 5.80 -2.66
N PHE A 98 2.44 5.23 -1.88
CA PHE A 98 2.48 3.81 -1.58
C PHE A 98 1.82 3.55 -0.23
N VAL A 99 0.83 2.68 -0.18
CA VAL A 99 0.07 2.32 1.03
C VAL A 99 0.26 0.84 1.35
N THR A 100 1.24 0.52 2.21
CA THR A 100 1.48 -0.86 2.66
C THR A 100 0.89 -1.11 4.06
N ALA A 101 0.53 -2.36 4.33
CA ALA A 101 0.23 -2.83 5.68
C ALA A 101 1.48 -2.93 6.56
N ALA A 102 2.66 -3.13 5.96
CA ALA A 102 3.93 -3.27 6.67
C ALA A 102 4.36 -1.97 7.38
N PRO A 103 5.24 -2.02 8.39
CA PRO A 103 5.78 -0.80 9.00
C PRO A 103 6.56 0.02 7.97
N LEU A 104 6.54 1.34 8.14
CA LEU A 104 7.25 2.24 7.20
C LEU A 104 8.76 2.07 7.26
N GLY A 105 9.33 1.75 8.43
CA GLY A 105 10.78 1.68 8.62
C GLY A 105 11.35 2.93 9.28
N GLY A 106 12.66 3.12 9.18
CA GLY A 106 13.35 4.33 9.68
C GLY A 106 13.48 4.42 11.20
N ARG A 107 13.15 3.35 11.94
CA ARG A 107 13.30 3.25 13.40
C ARG A 107 14.31 2.13 13.73
N PRO A 108 15.22 2.32 14.71
CA PRO A 108 16.25 1.31 15.04
C PRO A 108 15.75 -0.10 15.37
N SER A 109 14.45 -0.25 15.67
CA SER A 109 13.81 -1.50 16.06
C SER A 109 12.62 -1.89 15.16
N ALA A 110 12.45 -1.23 14.01
CA ALA A 110 11.39 -1.54 13.05
C ALA A 110 11.93 -1.28 11.64
N GLU A 111 12.60 -2.28 11.07
CA GLU A 111 12.86 -2.34 9.63
C GLU A 111 11.52 -2.34 8.90
N GLY A 112 11.46 -1.69 7.75
CA GLY A 112 10.21 -1.52 7.03
C GLY A 112 10.40 -1.16 5.57
N LEU A 113 9.36 -0.57 5.03
CA LEU A 113 9.27 -0.25 3.60
C LEU A 113 10.45 0.60 3.09
N MET A 114 10.94 1.53 3.90
CA MET A 114 12.01 2.45 3.51
C MET A 114 13.34 1.73 3.26
N GLU A 115 13.66 0.68 4.02
CA GLU A 115 14.86 -0.13 3.84
C GLU A 115 14.76 -1.09 2.64
N LEU A 116 13.53 -1.42 2.23
CA LEU A 116 13.24 -2.34 1.13
C LEU A 116 12.98 -1.63 -0.21
N SER A 117 12.91 -0.30 -0.23
CA SER A 117 12.64 0.51 -1.42
C SER A 117 13.93 1.10 -1.97
N VAL A 118 14.13 0.97 -3.29
CA VAL A 118 15.36 1.43 -3.97
C VAL A 118 15.11 2.62 -4.90
N ALA A 119 13.86 3.06 -5.04
CA ALA A 119 13.53 4.25 -5.83
C ALA A 119 14.06 5.54 -5.18
N PRO A 120 14.36 6.58 -5.98
CA PRO A 120 14.80 7.87 -5.45
C PRO A 120 13.75 8.48 -4.52
N ARG A 121 14.22 9.05 -3.41
CA ARG A 121 13.37 9.80 -2.46
C ARG A 121 12.77 11.04 -3.12
N GLY A 122 11.64 11.50 -2.58
CA GLY A 122 10.92 12.69 -3.03
C GLY A 122 10.02 12.50 -4.26
N LEU A 123 10.13 11.37 -4.98
CA LEU A 123 9.23 11.06 -6.11
C LEU A 123 7.98 10.28 -5.71
N ILE A 124 8.12 9.42 -4.70
CA ILE A 124 7.05 8.57 -4.19
C ILE A 124 6.97 8.79 -2.69
N THR A 125 5.77 9.09 -2.20
CA THR A 125 5.48 9.17 -0.78
C THR A 125 5.22 7.77 -0.25
N TYR A 126 6.11 7.31 0.62
CA TYR A 126 5.96 6.01 1.27
C TYR A 126 5.15 6.15 2.55
N THR A 127 4.14 5.28 2.69
CA THR A 127 3.32 5.17 3.89
C THR A 127 3.34 3.74 4.39
N GLY A 128 3.28 3.57 5.70
CA GLY A 128 3.26 2.26 6.34
C GLY A 128 2.08 2.14 7.30
N SER A 129 1.94 0.95 7.89
CA SER A 129 0.91 0.66 8.88
C SER A 129 -0.49 1.01 8.39
N LYS A 130 -0.82 0.59 7.15
CA LYS A 130 -2.09 0.86 6.46
C LYS A 130 -2.34 2.35 6.20
N GLY A 131 -1.28 3.16 6.15
CA GLY A 131 -1.35 4.61 5.93
C GLY A 131 -1.38 5.46 7.20
N ARG A 132 -1.19 4.86 8.39
CA ARG A 132 -1.11 5.58 9.68
C ARG A 132 0.15 6.39 9.87
N GLU A 133 1.20 6.07 9.13
CA GLU A 133 2.49 6.77 9.16
C GLU A 133 2.99 6.97 7.73
N TYR A 134 3.67 8.09 7.49
CA TYR A 134 4.26 8.42 6.19
C TYR A 134 5.60 9.13 6.35
N PHE A 135 6.45 9.03 5.33
CA PHE A 135 7.71 9.75 5.29
C PHE A 135 7.51 11.09 4.56
N SER A 136 7.80 12.20 5.25
CA SER A 136 7.78 13.53 4.66
C SER A 136 9.16 13.87 4.10
N ASP A 137 9.26 13.98 2.77
CA ASP A 137 10.51 14.39 2.14
C ASP A 137 10.88 15.85 2.49
N ALA A 138 9.89 16.72 2.67
CA ALA A 138 10.11 18.11 3.05
C ALA A 138 10.79 18.26 4.42
N THR A 139 10.42 17.42 5.39
CA THR A 139 10.98 17.48 6.76
C THR A 139 12.03 16.40 7.02
N GLN A 140 12.20 15.44 6.09
CA GLN A 140 12.99 14.23 6.26
C GLN A 140 12.63 13.45 7.55
N GLN A 141 11.35 13.44 7.91
CA GLN A 141 10.85 12.83 9.14
C GLN A 141 9.68 11.87 8.87
N LEU A 142 9.56 10.88 9.74
CA LEU A 142 8.38 10.03 9.85
C LEU A 142 7.29 10.82 10.59
N LEU A 143 6.12 10.95 9.96
CA LEU A 143 4.97 11.65 10.49
C LEU A 143 3.78 10.69 10.64
N GLU A 144 2.93 10.98 11.62
CA GLU A 144 1.73 10.22 11.92
C GLU A 144 0.54 10.88 11.19
N SER A 145 -0.25 10.10 10.45
CA SER A 145 -1.51 10.56 9.85
C SER A 145 -2.71 10.35 10.79
N ALA A 146 -2.58 9.43 11.74
CA ALA A 146 -3.57 9.09 12.74
C ALA A 146 -2.94 9.09 14.14
N GLU A 147 -3.62 9.67 15.12
CA GLU A 147 -3.17 9.63 16.51
C GLU A 147 -3.53 8.28 17.14
N LEU A 148 -2.60 7.78 17.96
CA LEU A 148 -2.82 6.65 18.85
C LEU A 148 -2.65 7.14 20.30
N PRO A 149 -3.65 6.93 21.18
CA PRO A 149 -3.54 7.27 22.60
C PRO A 149 -2.25 6.74 23.22
N LYS A 150 -1.69 7.49 24.16
CA LYS A 150 -0.39 7.19 24.76
C LYS A 150 -0.37 5.80 25.38
N GLU A 151 -1.42 5.43 26.10
CA GLU A 151 -1.54 4.13 26.76
C GLU A 151 -1.54 2.98 25.74
N GLN A 152 -2.21 3.16 24.61
CA GLN A 152 -2.24 2.17 23.52
C GLN A 152 -0.87 2.06 22.83
N ARG A 153 -0.17 3.18 22.67
CA ARG A 153 1.19 3.20 22.10
C ARG A 153 2.18 2.46 23.00
N GLU A 154 2.15 2.76 24.30
CA GLU A 154 2.99 2.07 25.29
C GLU A 154 2.68 0.56 25.34
N LEU A 155 1.40 0.19 25.22
CA LEU A 155 0.97 -1.21 25.17
C LEU A 155 1.52 -1.95 23.93
N VAL A 156 1.45 -1.34 22.75
CA VAL A 156 2.02 -1.89 21.50
C VAL A 156 3.54 -2.01 21.58
N GLU A 157 4.22 -1.03 22.17
CA GLU A 157 5.67 -1.05 22.36
C GLU A 157 6.11 -2.17 23.31
N GLU A 158 5.42 -2.32 24.44
CA GLU A 158 5.71 -3.37 25.42
C GLU A 158 5.41 -4.76 24.87
N LEU A 159 4.30 -4.91 24.12
CA LEU A 159 3.97 -6.15 23.42
C LEU A 159 5.10 -6.54 22.45
N HIS A 160 5.52 -5.62 21.58
CA HIS A 160 6.61 -5.86 20.65
C HIS A 160 7.90 -6.27 21.39
N ARG A 161 8.25 -5.58 22.48
CA ARG A 161 9.43 -5.91 23.29
C ARG A 161 9.39 -7.33 23.85
N ARG A 162 8.24 -7.76 24.38
CA ARG A 162 8.07 -9.13 24.90
C ARG A 162 8.09 -10.18 23.81
N LEU A 163 7.47 -9.91 22.66
CA LEU A 163 7.51 -10.83 21.51
C LEU A 163 8.90 -10.95 20.91
N LEU A 164 9.69 -9.86 20.86
CA LEU A 164 11.08 -9.92 20.45
C LEU A 164 11.90 -10.79 21.41
N ALA A 165 11.71 -10.64 22.72
CA ALA A 165 12.36 -11.48 23.72
C ALA A 165 11.96 -12.96 23.58
N LEU A 166 10.68 -13.25 23.30
CA LEU A 166 10.19 -14.60 23.00
C LEU A 166 10.87 -15.19 21.75
N CYS A 167 11.03 -14.39 20.70
CA CYS A 167 11.69 -14.80 19.46
C CYS A 167 13.19 -15.06 19.64
N GLN A 168 13.84 -14.38 20.58
CA GLN A 168 15.26 -14.59 20.90
C GLN A 168 15.52 -15.88 21.70
N GLN A 169 14.48 -16.54 22.21
CA GLN A 169 14.63 -17.82 22.91
C GLN A 169 15.07 -18.94 21.94
N PRO A 170 15.86 -19.93 22.41
CA PRO A 170 16.26 -21.08 21.61
C PRO A 170 15.04 -21.78 21.00
N GLY A 171 15.08 -22.01 19.68
CA GLY A 171 14.00 -22.67 18.94
C GLY A 171 12.92 -21.72 18.38
N ASN A 172 12.91 -20.44 18.76
CA ASN A 172 11.97 -19.45 18.22
C ASN A 172 12.60 -18.47 17.22
N THR A 173 13.93 -18.39 17.13
CA THR A 173 14.64 -17.39 16.30
C THR A 173 14.26 -17.42 14.83
N LYS A 174 13.88 -18.59 14.30
CA LYS A 174 13.41 -18.73 12.92
C LYS A 174 12.16 -17.92 12.60
N PHE A 175 11.29 -17.66 13.59
CA PHE A 175 10.06 -16.90 13.37
C PHE A 175 10.32 -15.42 13.02
N LEU A 176 11.52 -14.90 13.28
CA LEU A 176 11.94 -13.57 12.82
C LEU A 176 12.23 -13.52 11.31
N GLY A 177 12.54 -14.66 10.69
CA GLY A 177 13.04 -14.74 9.32
C GLY A 177 12.11 -15.41 8.32
N ILE A 178 10.86 -15.70 8.71
CA ILE A 178 9.83 -16.31 7.84
C ILE A 178 8.65 -15.36 7.70
N GLY A 179 7.95 -15.43 6.57
CA GLY A 179 6.73 -14.65 6.34
C GLY A 179 6.96 -13.16 6.60
N SER A 180 6.06 -12.55 7.37
CA SER A 180 6.18 -11.16 7.81
C SER A 180 7.30 -10.93 8.84
N GLY A 181 7.76 -11.97 9.54
CA GLY A 181 8.64 -11.86 10.70
C GLY A 181 7.93 -11.24 11.91
N LEU A 182 8.69 -10.57 12.77
CA LEU A 182 8.13 -9.70 13.82
C LEU A 182 8.13 -8.25 13.31
N GLN A 183 6.94 -7.65 13.21
CA GLN A 183 6.79 -6.28 12.73
C GLN A 183 6.10 -5.41 13.76
N ARG A 184 6.71 -4.26 14.09
CA ARG A 184 6.07 -3.21 14.87
C ARG A 184 5.48 -2.14 13.96
N LYS A 185 4.17 -2.24 13.74
CA LYS A 185 3.37 -1.22 13.03
C LYS A 185 2.93 -0.14 14.03
N PHE A 186 2.42 0.98 13.52
CA PHE A 186 2.07 2.15 14.34
C PHE A 186 1.00 1.87 15.40
N GLY A 187 0.07 0.94 15.15
CA GLY A 187 -1.00 0.57 16.09
C GLY A 187 -1.26 -0.94 16.16
N GLU A 188 -0.26 -1.74 15.81
CA GLU A 188 -0.39 -3.19 15.68
C GLU A 188 1.01 -3.83 15.78
N VAL A 189 1.08 -5.04 16.34
CA VAL A 189 2.24 -5.91 16.22
C VAL A 189 1.83 -7.14 15.43
N THR A 190 2.56 -7.43 14.36
CA THR A 190 2.38 -8.65 13.57
C THR A 190 3.50 -9.62 13.88
N MET A 191 3.15 -10.89 14.06
CA MET A 191 4.11 -11.96 14.30
C MET A 191 3.79 -13.17 13.41
N ALA A 192 4.70 -13.47 12.49
CA ALA A 192 4.63 -14.69 11.68
C ALA A 192 4.65 -15.96 12.55
N ARG A 193 3.67 -16.83 12.33
CA ARG A 193 3.63 -18.21 12.85
C ARG A 193 3.94 -19.25 11.77
N ASN A 194 3.91 -18.85 10.50
CA ASN A 194 4.34 -19.64 9.34
C ASN A 194 4.61 -18.70 8.15
N ASP A 195 5.09 -19.25 7.04
CA ASP A 195 5.14 -18.55 5.74
C ASP A 195 4.08 -19.10 4.77
N PRO A 196 3.82 -18.43 3.64
CA PRO A 196 2.88 -18.91 2.62
C PRO A 196 3.22 -20.30 2.05
N ALA A 197 4.49 -20.71 2.12
CA ALA A 197 4.96 -22.02 1.70
C ALA A 197 4.74 -23.12 2.75
N GLY A 198 4.34 -22.77 3.98
CA GLY A 198 4.10 -23.70 5.07
C GLY A 198 5.37 -24.38 5.59
N THR A 199 6.52 -23.69 5.59
CA THR A 199 7.82 -24.30 5.93
C THR A 199 7.96 -24.68 7.40
N VAL A 200 7.17 -24.09 8.30
CA VAL A 200 7.14 -24.48 9.71
C VAL A 200 6.14 -25.62 9.93
N PRO A 201 6.57 -26.76 10.53
CA PRO A 201 5.66 -27.84 10.86
C PRO A 201 4.55 -27.37 11.79
N GLU A 202 3.32 -27.78 11.48
CA GLU A 202 2.11 -27.32 12.16
C GLU A 202 2.13 -27.51 13.71
N PRO A 203 2.64 -28.62 14.29
CA PRO A 203 2.77 -28.74 15.74
C PRO A 203 3.68 -27.67 16.36
N GLU A 204 4.74 -27.28 15.65
CA GLU A 204 5.65 -26.23 16.09
C GLU A 204 5.04 -24.84 15.94
N SER A 205 4.34 -24.58 14.83
CA SER A 205 3.57 -23.35 14.63
C SER A 205 2.58 -23.15 15.78
N ARG A 206 1.78 -24.18 16.12
CA ARG A 206 0.84 -24.13 17.25
C ARG A 206 1.51 -23.92 18.61
N ARG A 207 2.66 -24.55 18.87
CA ARG A 207 3.45 -24.30 20.09
C ARG A 207 3.81 -22.82 20.20
N PHE A 208 4.34 -22.25 19.12
CA PHE A 208 4.76 -20.86 19.10
C PHE A 208 3.58 -19.90 19.25
N MET A 209 2.46 -20.15 18.57
CA MET A 209 1.23 -19.39 18.78
C MET A 209 0.76 -19.39 20.23
N GLY A 210 0.82 -20.54 20.90
CA GLY A 210 0.46 -20.64 22.31
C GLY A 210 1.31 -19.72 23.18
N ALA A 211 2.62 -19.66 22.91
CA ALA A 211 3.52 -18.74 23.60
C ALA A 211 3.23 -17.26 23.27
N VAL A 212 2.88 -16.93 22.03
CA VAL A 212 2.46 -15.57 21.64
C VAL A 212 1.16 -15.16 22.36
N ARG A 213 0.18 -16.07 22.44
CA ARG A 213 -1.08 -15.84 23.19
C ARG A 213 -0.81 -15.62 24.67
N GLN A 214 0.07 -16.43 25.26
CA GLN A 214 0.49 -16.24 26.65
C GLN A 214 1.11 -14.86 26.89
N VAL A 215 1.98 -14.37 25.98
CA VAL A 215 2.54 -13.02 26.09
C VAL A 215 1.44 -11.94 26.08
N LYS A 216 0.43 -12.10 25.22
CA LYS A 216 -0.73 -11.19 25.19
C LYS A 216 -1.52 -11.26 26.50
N GLU A 217 -1.83 -12.44 27.00
CA GLU A 217 -2.61 -12.66 28.23
C GLU A 217 -1.87 -12.13 29.47
N GLU A 218 -0.54 -12.25 29.53
CA GLU A 218 0.27 -11.67 30.61
C GLU A 218 0.33 -10.13 30.57
N LEU A 219 0.12 -9.54 29.39
CA LEU A 219 0.16 -8.09 29.20
C LEU A 219 -1.23 -7.45 29.34
N ASP A 220 -2.29 -8.18 28.99
CA ASP A 220 -3.70 -7.80 29.09
C ASP A 220 -4.50 -8.94 29.74
N PRO A 221 -4.37 -9.17 31.06
CA PRO A 221 -5.02 -10.29 31.76
C PRO A 221 -6.56 -10.22 31.72
N ASP A 222 -7.11 -9.02 31.67
CA ASP A 222 -8.56 -8.79 31.62
C ASP A 222 -9.11 -8.92 30.19
N GLY A 223 -8.25 -9.02 29.18
CA GLY A 223 -8.63 -9.15 27.77
C GLY A 223 -9.30 -7.90 27.19
N THR A 224 -9.19 -6.75 27.86
CA THR A 224 -9.88 -5.50 27.49
C THR A 224 -9.04 -4.57 26.66
N GLY A 225 -7.71 -4.71 26.68
CA GLY A 225 -6.77 -3.83 26.00
C GLY A 225 -6.36 -4.28 24.61
N LEU A 226 -6.27 -5.59 24.35
CA LEU A 226 -5.72 -6.16 23.11
C LEU A 226 -6.66 -7.17 22.45
N ASP A 227 -6.76 -7.05 21.13
CA ASP A 227 -7.32 -8.05 20.24
C ASP A 227 -6.24 -8.82 19.48
N LEU A 228 -6.59 -10.01 19.00
CA LEU A 228 -5.70 -10.88 18.24
C LEU A 228 -6.47 -11.53 17.10
N HIS A 229 -5.98 -11.33 15.89
CA HIS A 229 -6.47 -11.94 14.67
C HIS A 229 -5.41 -12.90 14.11
N ASP A 230 -5.81 -14.13 13.79
CA ASP A 230 -4.94 -15.14 13.18
C ASP A 230 -5.31 -15.29 11.71
N THR A 231 -4.39 -14.95 10.83
CA THR A 231 -4.58 -15.01 9.37
C THR A 231 -4.21 -16.38 8.80
N GLY A 232 -3.78 -17.31 9.65
CA GLY A 232 -3.25 -18.63 9.29
C GLY A 232 -1.72 -18.65 9.10
N THR A 233 -1.14 -17.53 8.68
CA THR A 233 0.33 -17.36 8.54
C THR A 233 0.90 -16.36 9.55
N ASP A 234 0.13 -15.33 9.88
CA ASP A 234 0.50 -14.28 10.83
C ASP A 234 -0.51 -14.17 11.97
N MET A 235 -0.02 -13.67 13.10
CA MET A 235 -0.82 -13.24 14.24
C MET A 235 -0.74 -11.72 14.32
N GLU A 236 -1.84 -11.04 14.07
CA GLU A 236 -1.97 -9.59 14.18
C GLU A 236 -2.58 -9.24 15.54
N ILE A 237 -1.86 -8.45 16.34
CA ILE A 237 -2.26 -8.08 17.69
C ILE A 237 -2.33 -6.55 17.76
N PHE A 238 -3.48 -6.01 18.13
CA PHE A 238 -3.74 -4.57 18.10
C PHE A 238 -4.57 -4.11 19.30
N PRO A 239 -4.47 -2.84 19.71
CA PRO A 239 -5.30 -2.30 20.78
C PRO A 239 -6.79 -2.35 20.45
N ARG A 240 -7.62 -2.75 21.41
CA ARG A 240 -9.07 -2.58 21.29
C ARG A 240 -9.41 -1.10 21.23
N VAL A 241 -10.23 -0.72 20.26
CA VAL A 241 -10.78 0.63 20.20
C VAL A 241 -11.94 0.71 21.21
N LEU A 242 -11.87 1.65 22.15
CA LEU A 242 -12.99 1.96 23.04
C LEU A 242 -14.21 2.33 22.18
N GLY A 243 -15.30 1.57 22.31
CA GLY A 243 -16.53 1.78 21.55
C GLY A 243 -16.76 0.85 20.36
N GLY A 244 -15.94 -0.19 20.15
CA GLY A 244 -16.26 -1.27 19.20
C GLY A 244 -16.13 -0.91 17.72
N ARG A 245 -15.39 0.15 17.39
CA ARG A 245 -15.11 0.50 15.98
C ARG A 245 -14.31 -0.61 15.29
N ALA A 246 -14.60 -0.80 13.99
CA ALA A 246 -13.85 -1.69 13.11
C ALA A 246 -12.35 -1.38 13.14
N SER A 247 -11.52 -2.41 12.94
CA SER A 247 -10.07 -2.28 12.82
C SER A 247 -9.71 -1.32 11.67
N PHE A 248 -8.75 -0.43 11.90
CA PHE A 248 -8.30 0.53 10.89
C PHE A 248 -7.74 -0.16 9.66
N ASP A 249 -8.23 0.21 8.49
CA ASP A 249 -7.85 -0.36 7.20
C ASP A 249 -7.12 0.63 6.28
N LYS A 250 -6.79 0.21 5.06
CA LYS A 250 -6.10 1.08 4.09
C LYS A 250 -7.00 2.23 3.59
N GLY A 251 -8.32 2.07 3.61
CA GLY A 251 -9.28 3.12 3.28
C GLY A 251 -9.24 4.26 4.28
N ASP A 252 -9.25 3.94 5.58
CA ASP A 252 -9.04 4.93 6.66
C ASP A 252 -7.71 5.69 6.47
N GLY A 253 -6.66 4.97 6.07
CA GLY A 253 -5.36 5.54 5.73
C GLY A 253 -5.46 6.55 4.59
N VAL A 254 -6.06 6.17 3.47
CA VAL A 254 -6.25 7.03 2.29
C VAL A 254 -7.02 8.30 2.65
N LEU A 255 -8.13 8.20 3.39
CA LEU A 255 -8.93 9.36 3.81
C LEU A 255 -8.10 10.35 4.64
N ARG A 256 -7.24 9.86 5.54
CA ARG A 256 -6.36 10.72 6.36
C ARG A 256 -5.23 11.33 5.54
N LEU A 257 -4.65 10.55 4.63
CA LEU A 257 -3.56 11.01 3.77
C LEU A 257 -4.03 12.09 2.79
N ASP A 258 -5.27 12.02 2.29
CA ASP A 258 -5.84 13.05 1.42
C ASP A 258 -5.73 14.45 2.03
N GLY A 259 -6.23 14.61 3.27
CA GLY A 259 -6.16 15.88 3.98
C GLY A 259 -4.75 16.27 4.43
N LYS A 260 -3.91 15.30 4.83
CA LYS A 260 -2.55 15.56 5.33
C LYS A 260 -1.57 15.95 4.22
N LEU A 261 -1.71 15.35 3.04
CA LEU A 261 -0.82 15.56 1.90
C LEU A 261 -1.41 16.49 0.84
N GLY A 262 -2.69 16.89 0.99
CA GLY A 262 -3.38 17.73 0.01
C GLY A 262 -3.56 17.02 -1.33
N LEU A 263 -3.89 15.72 -1.31
CA LEU A 263 -3.98 14.90 -2.53
C LEU A 263 -5.16 15.30 -3.43
N GLN A 264 -6.21 15.89 -2.85
CA GLN A 264 -7.42 16.34 -3.55
C GLN A 264 -8.04 15.19 -4.36
N LEU A 265 -8.18 14.01 -3.74
CA LEU A 265 -8.68 12.80 -4.41
C LEU A 265 -10.09 12.98 -4.96
N SER A 266 -10.91 13.87 -4.40
CA SER A 266 -12.25 14.18 -4.90
C SER A 266 -12.27 14.76 -6.32
N GLU A 267 -11.19 15.40 -6.77
CA GLU A 267 -11.14 16.08 -8.07
C GLU A 267 -10.77 15.14 -9.23
N GLY A 268 -9.92 14.15 -8.95
CA GLY A 268 -9.33 13.26 -9.95
C GLY A 268 -8.53 13.98 -11.05
N PRO A 269 -8.16 13.28 -12.13
CA PRO A 269 -8.27 11.83 -12.31
C PRO A 269 -7.26 11.06 -11.45
N ASN A 270 -7.68 9.91 -10.93
CA ASN A 270 -6.90 9.10 -9.97
C ASN A 270 -6.66 7.69 -10.51
N ILE A 271 -5.58 7.06 -10.07
CA ILE A 271 -5.32 5.63 -10.24
C ILE A 271 -5.22 4.97 -8.87
N VAL A 272 -5.96 3.89 -8.64
CA VAL A 272 -5.83 3.03 -7.46
C VAL A 272 -5.40 1.63 -7.87
N CYS A 273 -4.33 1.12 -7.28
CA CYS A 273 -3.83 -0.23 -7.54
C CYS A 273 -3.79 -1.09 -6.28
N GLY A 274 -4.12 -2.37 -6.42
CA GLY A 274 -4.09 -3.36 -5.33
C GLY A 274 -4.03 -4.79 -5.86
N ASP A 275 -4.00 -5.77 -4.96
CA ASP A 275 -3.98 -7.20 -5.34
C ASP A 275 -4.84 -8.08 -4.40
N THR A 276 -5.13 -7.60 -3.19
CA THR A 276 -5.89 -8.32 -2.18
C THR A 276 -7.21 -7.63 -1.83
N SER A 277 -8.10 -8.33 -1.11
CA SER A 277 -9.31 -7.71 -0.55
C SER A 277 -9.00 -6.56 0.42
N SER A 278 -7.80 -6.51 1.01
CA SER A 278 -7.39 -5.43 1.91
C SER A 278 -7.18 -4.09 1.20
N ASP A 279 -7.10 -4.11 -0.15
CA ASP A 279 -6.92 -2.94 -0.99
C ASP A 279 -8.23 -2.34 -1.48
N LEU A 280 -9.33 -3.11 -1.45
CA LEU A 280 -10.65 -2.63 -1.83
C LEU A 280 -11.11 -1.41 -1.00
N PRO A 281 -10.86 -1.33 0.32
CA PRO A 281 -11.10 -0.12 1.10
C PRO A 281 -10.43 1.15 0.53
N MET A 282 -9.28 1.05 -0.15
CA MET A 282 -8.68 2.22 -0.81
C MET A 282 -9.55 2.73 -1.95
N VAL A 283 -10.10 1.82 -2.77
CA VAL A 283 -11.02 2.16 -3.87
C VAL A 283 -12.29 2.81 -3.30
N ILE A 284 -12.88 2.19 -2.28
CA ILE A 284 -14.11 2.69 -1.63
C ILE A 284 -13.88 4.07 -1.01
N ALA A 285 -12.74 4.30 -0.36
CA ALA A 285 -12.38 5.60 0.21
C ALA A 285 -12.28 6.69 -0.86
N VAL A 286 -11.64 6.40 -2.00
CA VAL A 286 -11.57 7.35 -3.12
C VAL A 286 -12.97 7.62 -3.70
N LEU A 287 -13.80 6.58 -3.86
CA LEU A 287 -15.18 6.75 -4.31
C LEU A 287 -16.01 7.60 -3.35
N ARG A 288 -15.85 7.45 -2.04
CA ARG A 288 -16.53 8.28 -1.03
C ARG A 288 -16.16 9.76 -1.17
N LEU A 289 -14.87 10.05 -1.39
CA LEU A 289 -14.41 11.41 -1.62
C LEU A 289 -14.93 12.00 -2.94
N MET A 290 -15.05 11.18 -3.99
CA MET A 290 -15.48 11.63 -5.33
C MET A 290 -17.00 11.71 -5.50
N CYS A 291 -17.75 10.83 -4.84
CA CYS A 291 -19.18 10.57 -5.09
C CYS A 291 -20.07 10.85 -3.87
N GLY A 292 -19.49 11.01 -2.68
CA GLY A 292 -20.21 11.16 -1.43
C GLY A 292 -20.56 9.83 -0.74
N ASP A 293 -20.59 9.83 0.59
CA ASP A 293 -20.87 8.65 1.40
C ASP A 293 -22.25 8.04 1.10
N LYS A 294 -23.29 8.88 0.95
CA LYS A 294 -24.67 8.46 0.67
C LYS A 294 -24.75 7.55 -0.57
N MET A 295 -24.05 7.90 -1.66
CA MET A 295 -24.06 7.10 -2.88
C MET A 295 -23.28 5.80 -2.74
N VAL A 296 -22.11 5.85 -2.10
CA VAL A 296 -21.31 4.66 -1.88
C VAL A 296 -22.03 3.66 -0.97
N ASP A 297 -22.71 4.14 0.06
CA ASP A 297 -23.52 3.29 0.96
C ASP A 297 -24.72 2.67 0.21
N ALA A 298 -25.37 3.43 -0.68
CA ALA A 298 -26.43 2.90 -1.55
C ALA A 298 -25.93 1.83 -2.54
N TRP A 299 -24.71 1.99 -3.08
CA TRP A 299 -24.06 0.96 -3.89
C TRP A 299 -23.71 -0.28 -3.07
N GLN A 300 -23.13 -0.09 -1.89
CA GLN A 300 -22.78 -1.19 -0.99
C GLN A 300 -24.01 -2.02 -0.61
N GLU A 301 -25.12 -1.36 -0.31
CA GLU A 301 -26.36 -2.04 0.04
C GLU A 301 -26.94 -2.83 -1.14
N ARG A 302 -26.87 -2.30 -2.37
CA ARG A 302 -27.26 -3.05 -3.58
C ARG A 302 -26.40 -4.30 -3.77
N LEU A 303 -25.08 -4.18 -3.63
CA LEU A 303 -24.17 -5.31 -3.74
C LEU A 303 -24.43 -6.36 -2.66
N ARG A 304 -24.75 -5.93 -1.42
CA ARG A 304 -25.12 -6.83 -0.32
C ARG A 304 -26.41 -7.60 -0.60
N LYS A 305 -27.44 -6.92 -1.14
CA LYS A 305 -28.72 -7.56 -1.51
C LYS A 305 -28.56 -8.58 -2.64
N GLU A 306 -27.64 -8.35 -3.57
CA GLU A 306 -27.29 -9.33 -4.60
C GLU A 306 -26.59 -10.57 -4.04
N ASP A 307 -25.77 -10.41 -2.99
CA ASP A 307 -25.04 -11.52 -2.34
C ASP A 307 -25.94 -12.37 -1.44
N ASP A 308 -26.97 -11.77 -0.84
CA ASP A 308 -27.91 -12.42 0.06
C ASP A 308 -29.36 -11.96 -0.20
N PRO A 309 -30.02 -12.52 -1.22
CA PRO A 309 -31.39 -12.14 -1.58
C PRO A 309 -32.44 -12.56 -0.55
N GLU A 310 -32.12 -13.51 0.36
CA GLU A 310 -33.06 -14.00 1.38
C GLU A 310 -33.17 -13.05 2.59
N ALA A 311 -32.14 -12.22 2.84
CA ALA A 311 -32.12 -11.26 3.96
C ALA A 311 -33.10 -10.07 3.84
N VAL A 312 -33.86 -9.95 2.75
CA VAL A 312 -34.71 -8.78 2.43
C VAL A 312 -36.20 -9.02 2.74
N LEU A 313 -36.61 -10.24 3.08
CA LEU A 313 -38.03 -10.61 3.21
C LEU A 313 -38.72 -10.17 4.53
N GLU A 314 -38.08 -9.40 5.41
CA GLU A 314 -38.62 -9.11 6.76
C GLU A 314 -39.18 -7.69 7.00
N GLU A 315 -39.18 -6.76 6.03
CA GLU A 315 -39.55 -5.34 6.30
C GLU A 315 -40.80 -4.76 5.62
N GLU A 316 -41.56 -5.51 4.82
CA GLU A 316 -42.77 -4.98 4.17
C GLU A 316 -44.05 -5.65 4.68
N ASP A 317 -44.57 -5.18 5.82
CA ASP A 317 -46.00 -5.24 6.16
C ASP A 317 -46.32 -4.34 7.37
N THR A 318 -46.10 -3.03 7.24
CA THR A 318 -46.77 -2.05 8.11
C THR A 318 -47.88 -1.37 7.31
N VAL A 319 -49.05 -2.00 7.32
CA VAL A 319 -50.27 -1.42 6.78
C VAL A 319 -50.58 -0.14 7.56
N ASP A 320 -50.42 1.01 6.91
CA ASP A 320 -50.73 2.31 7.45
C ASP A 320 -52.25 2.40 7.75
N ASP A 321 -52.61 2.20 9.02
CA ASP A 321 -53.99 2.18 9.53
C ASP A 321 -54.65 3.58 9.53
N SER A 322 -53.97 4.61 8.97
CA SER A 322 -54.43 6.00 8.92
C SER A 322 -55.48 6.33 7.84
N VAL A 323 -55.92 5.34 7.04
CA VAL A 323 -56.88 5.55 5.94
C VAL A 323 -58.36 5.43 6.39
N LYS A 324 -58.63 5.19 7.68
CA LYS A 324 -60.01 5.11 8.19
C LYS A 324 -60.65 6.50 8.31
N GLY A 325 -61.36 6.93 7.26
CA GLY A 325 -62.31 8.06 7.32
C GLY A 325 -62.26 9.08 6.18
N LEU A 326 -61.46 8.88 5.13
CA LEU A 326 -61.39 9.79 3.98
C LEU A 326 -62.48 9.48 2.95
N SER A 327 -62.99 10.52 2.29
CA SER A 327 -63.83 10.33 1.12
C SER A 327 -63.01 9.75 -0.05
N LEU A 328 -63.68 9.05 -0.99
CA LEU A 328 -63.03 8.41 -2.15
C LEU A 328 -62.17 9.41 -2.95
N GLU A 329 -62.67 10.65 -3.10
CA GLU A 329 -62.04 11.73 -3.87
C GLU A 329 -60.77 12.28 -3.17
N GLU A 330 -60.78 12.39 -1.84
CA GLU A 330 -59.60 12.79 -1.05
C GLU A 330 -58.52 11.70 -1.04
N ALA A 331 -58.92 10.43 -1.04
CA ALA A 331 -58.00 9.30 -1.11
C ALA A 331 -57.29 9.24 -2.47
N GLU A 332 -58.02 9.46 -3.57
CA GLU A 332 -57.46 9.52 -4.93
C GLU A 332 -56.50 10.70 -5.12
N THR A 333 -56.85 11.88 -4.60
CA THR A 333 -55.99 13.08 -4.68
C THR A 333 -54.69 12.87 -3.91
N ARG A 334 -54.76 12.33 -2.69
CA ARG A 334 -53.55 12.02 -1.88
C ARG A 334 -52.69 10.93 -2.52
N ALA A 335 -53.31 9.93 -3.15
CA ALA A 335 -52.57 8.88 -3.85
C ALA A 335 -51.82 9.45 -5.07
N ALA A 336 -52.46 10.35 -5.83
CA ALA A 336 -51.84 11.03 -6.97
C ALA A 336 -50.68 11.95 -6.53
N GLU A 337 -50.85 12.72 -5.45
CA GLU A 337 -49.80 13.56 -4.87
C GLU A 337 -48.61 12.72 -4.38
N LYS A 338 -48.87 11.65 -3.61
CA LYS A 338 -47.82 10.72 -3.15
C LYS A 338 -47.06 10.09 -4.32
N LYS A 339 -47.77 9.70 -5.38
CA LYS A 339 -47.16 9.15 -6.59
C LYS A 339 -46.27 10.18 -7.29
N SER A 340 -46.76 11.41 -7.49
CA SER A 340 -45.98 12.48 -8.11
C SER A 340 -44.75 12.87 -7.28
N GLU A 341 -44.86 12.91 -5.95
CA GLU A 341 -43.72 13.15 -5.07
C GLU A 341 -42.69 12.02 -5.12
N ALA A 342 -43.14 10.77 -5.17
CA ALA A 342 -42.27 9.61 -5.32
C ALA A 342 -41.53 9.62 -6.67
N GLU A 343 -42.22 9.95 -7.76
CA GLU A 343 -41.62 10.08 -9.10
C GLU A 343 -40.54 11.18 -9.13
N ARG A 344 -40.81 12.34 -8.50
CA ARG A 344 -39.81 13.42 -8.39
C ARG A 344 -38.57 13.00 -7.59
N LYS A 345 -38.77 12.33 -6.44
CA LYS A 345 -37.65 11.81 -5.63
C LYS A 345 -36.82 10.78 -6.39
N ALA A 346 -37.47 9.88 -7.12
CA ALA A 346 -36.78 8.89 -7.94
C ALA A 346 -35.95 9.54 -9.05
N GLN A 347 -36.46 10.58 -9.71
CA GLN A 347 -35.70 11.34 -10.70
C GLN A 347 -34.49 12.07 -10.09
N GLU A 348 -34.66 12.68 -8.92
CA GLU A 348 -33.55 13.35 -8.21
C GLU A 348 -32.46 12.35 -7.80
N GLU A 349 -32.84 11.17 -7.33
CA GLU A 349 -31.89 10.09 -6.99
C GLU A 349 -31.17 9.54 -8.23
N GLU A 350 -31.87 9.39 -9.36
CA GLU A 350 -31.28 8.97 -10.64
C GLU A 350 -30.28 10.00 -11.16
N GLU A 351 -30.60 11.30 -11.06
CA GLU A 351 -29.69 12.38 -11.44
C GLU A 351 -28.46 12.45 -10.52
N GLU A 352 -28.64 12.29 -9.20
CA GLU A 352 -27.55 12.21 -8.22
C GLU A 352 -26.62 11.03 -8.53
N GLU A 353 -27.18 9.84 -8.78
CA GLU A 353 -26.40 8.65 -9.15
C GLU A 353 -25.67 8.85 -10.49
N HIS A 354 -26.31 9.44 -11.49
CA HIS A 354 -25.68 9.73 -12.78
C HIS A 354 -24.49 10.68 -12.62
N GLN A 355 -24.62 11.76 -11.83
CA GLN A 355 -23.52 12.66 -11.54
C GLN A 355 -22.40 11.96 -10.77
N ALA A 356 -22.72 11.13 -9.78
CA ALA A 356 -21.75 10.33 -9.04
C ALA A 356 -20.94 9.41 -9.98
N ARG A 357 -21.59 8.74 -10.94
CA ARG A 357 -20.92 7.90 -11.94
C ARG A 357 -20.02 8.72 -12.87
N LEU A 358 -20.44 9.92 -13.26
CA LEU A 358 -19.58 10.83 -14.05
C LEU A 358 -18.32 11.23 -13.27
N CYS A 359 -18.44 11.53 -11.97
CA CYS A 359 -17.28 11.76 -11.11
C CYS A 359 -16.38 10.52 -11.02
N ALA A 360 -16.95 9.37 -10.68
CA ALA A 360 -16.26 8.09 -10.56
C ALA A 360 -15.56 7.64 -11.86
N SER A 361 -16.06 8.02 -13.04
CA SER A 361 -15.43 7.70 -14.32
C SER A 361 -13.99 8.24 -14.48
N LYS A 362 -13.60 9.24 -13.65
CA LYS A 362 -12.25 9.79 -13.58
C LYS A 362 -11.29 8.93 -12.73
N LEU A 363 -11.78 7.86 -12.10
CA LEU A 363 -10.98 6.88 -11.38
C LEU A 363 -10.65 5.70 -12.31
N ALA A 364 -9.37 5.31 -12.32
CA ALA A 364 -8.90 4.05 -12.86
C ALA A 364 -8.56 3.11 -11.69
N VAL A 365 -9.07 1.88 -11.72
CA VAL A 365 -8.76 0.82 -10.76
C VAL A 365 -8.01 -0.29 -11.49
N VAL A 366 -6.83 -0.65 -10.98
CA VAL A 366 -6.03 -1.73 -11.57
C VAL A 366 -5.69 -2.75 -10.50
N PHE A 367 -6.23 -3.96 -10.63
CA PHE A 367 -5.99 -5.02 -9.66
C PHE A 367 -5.09 -6.12 -10.24
N VAL A 368 -4.08 -6.52 -9.47
CA VAL A 368 -3.22 -7.64 -9.82
C VAL A 368 -3.88 -8.91 -9.32
N VAL A 369 -4.32 -9.76 -10.25
CA VAL A 369 -4.95 -11.04 -9.93
C VAL A 369 -4.23 -12.12 -10.71
N SER A 370 -3.35 -12.85 -10.01
CA SER A 370 -2.64 -13.97 -10.63
C SER A 370 -3.63 -15.06 -11.07
N PRO A 371 -3.35 -15.80 -12.17
CA PRO A 371 -4.22 -16.89 -12.60
C PRO A 371 -4.44 -17.96 -11.52
N ASP A 372 -3.43 -18.22 -10.68
CA ASP A 372 -3.53 -19.16 -9.56
C ASP A 372 -4.46 -18.60 -8.47
N SER A 373 -4.33 -17.31 -8.15
CA SER A 373 -5.22 -16.62 -7.20
C SER A 373 -6.66 -16.61 -7.70
N TYR A 374 -6.88 -16.31 -8.99
CA TYR A 374 -8.20 -16.31 -9.61
C TYR A 374 -8.85 -17.70 -9.56
N THR A 375 -8.07 -18.75 -9.81
CA THR A 375 -8.57 -20.14 -9.76
C THR A 375 -8.92 -20.58 -8.34
N LYS A 376 -8.12 -20.17 -7.34
CA LYS A 376 -8.32 -20.54 -5.93
C LYS A 376 -9.43 -19.73 -5.25
N SER A 377 -9.53 -18.44 -5.57
CA SER A 377 -10.49 -17.52 -4.96
C SER A 377 -10.84 -16.38 -5.94
N PRO A 378 -11.83 -16.58 -6.83
CA PRO A 378 -12.24 -15.54 -7.78
C PRO A 378 -12.90 -14.33 -7.11
N LYS A 379 -13.26 -14.46 -5.83
CA LYS A 379 -14.05 -13.47 -5.07
C LYS A 379 -13.47 -12.07 -5.11
N VAL A 380 -12.15 -11.90 -4.98
CA VAL A 380 -11.53 -10.57 -4.98
C VAL A 380 -11.71 -9.87 -6.33
N ALA A 381 -11.44 -10.59 -7.43
CA ALA A 381 -11.61 -10.06 -8.78
C ALA A 381 -13.07 -9.70 -9.08
N GLU A 382 -14.00 -10.54 -8.65
CA GLU A 382 -15.44 -10.32 -8.79
C GLU A 382 -15.91 -9.12 -7.98
N MET A 383 -15.54 -9.02 -6.71
CA MET A 383 -15.86 -7.89 -5.84
C MET A 383 -15.36 -6.57 -6.44
N VAL A 384 -14.10 -6.52 -6.90
CA VAL A 384 -13.53 -5.32 -7.53
C VAL A 384 -14.29 -4.95 -8.80
N ARG A 385 -14.61 -5.92 -9.67
CA ARG A 385 -15.40 -5.66 -10.88
C ARG A 385 -16.78 -5.12 -10.55
N ARG A 386 -17.50 -5.74 -9.62
CA ARG A 386 -18.85 -5.30 -9.21
C ARG A 386 -18.84 -3.87 -8.67
N TRP A 387 -17.89 -3.55 -7.81
CA TRP A 387 -17.69 -2.17 -7.32
C TRP A 387 -17.38 -1.19 -8.45
N CYS A 388 -16.56 -1.58 -9.42
CA CYS A 388 -16.23 -0.70 -10.53
C CYS A 388 -17.42 -0.52 -11.49
N GLU A 389 -18.16 -1.58 -11.76
CA GLU A 389 -19.33 -1.57 -12.65
C GLU A 389 -20.46 -0.71 -12.09
N ILE A 390 -20.83 -0.92 -10.82
CA ILE A 390 -21.92 -0.16 -10.19
C ILE A 390 -21.60 1.33 -10.08
N ALA A 391 -20.32 1.67 -9.86
CA ALA A 391 -19.85 3.04 -9.74
C ALA A 391 -19.51 3.71 -11.09
N GLY A 392 -19.47 2.96 -12.22
CA GLY A 392 -19.04 3.50 -13.51
C GLY A 392 -17.54 3.80 -13.59
N VAL A 393 -16.72 3.07 -12.82
CA VAL A 393 -15.26 3.20 -12.75
C VAL A 393 -14.60 2.35 -13.83
N ASN A 394 -13.51 2.87 -14.36
CA ASN A 394 -12.66 2.19 -15.32
C ASN A 394 -11.78 1.15 -14.60
N CYS A 395 -11.96 -0.14 -14.90
CA CYS A 395 -11.26 -1.24 -14.21
C CYS A 395 -10.44 -2.13 -15.16
N ALA A 396 -9.22 -2.48 -14.77
CA ALA A 396 -8.43 -3.53 -15.41
C ALA A 396 -7.91 -4.55 -14.38
N LEU A 397 -7.94 -5.84 -14.75
CA LEU A 397 -7.28 -6.89 -13.99
C LEU A 397 -6.02 -7.33 -14.74
N VAL A 398 -4.88 -7.32 -14.08
CA VAL A 398 -3.58 -7.71 -14.65
C VAL A 398 -3.04 -8.96 -13.96
N PRO A 399 -2.33 -9.85 -14.67
CA PRO A 399 -1.98 -11.17 -14.14
C PRO A 399 -0.76 -11.19 -13.21
N SER A 400 0.00 -10.09 -13.12
CA SER A 400 1.18 -10.00 -12.24
C SER A 400 1.62 -8.54 -12.01
N PRO A 401 2.44 -8.29 -10.96
CA PRO A 401 3.09 -7.00 -10.73
C PRO A 401 3.94 -6.54 -11.90
N ASP A 402 4.69 -7.47 -12.50
CA ASP A 402 5.56 -7.15 -13.64
C ASP A 402 4.76 -6.57 -14.83
N VAL A 403 3.56 -7.10 -15.09
CA VAL A 403 2.68 -6.58 -16.15
C VAL A 403 2.12 -5.20 -15.79
N LEU A 404 1.72 -4.99 -14.53
CA LEU A 404 1.30 -3.67 -14.04
C LEU A 404 2.40 -2.62 -14.26
N VAL A 405 3.59 -2.87 -13.71
CA VAL A 405 4.69 -1.89 -13.75
C VAL A 405 5.17 -1.68 -15.18
N PHE A 406 5.17 -2.71 -16.02
CA PHE A 406 5.51 -2.55 -17.44
C PHE A 406 4.49 -1.69 -18.19
N ALA A 407 3.20 -1.88 -17.95
CA ALA A 407 2.15 -1.07 -18.57
C ALA A 407 2.23 0.39 -18.13
N LEU A 408 2.45 0.65 -16.83
CA LEU A 408 2.75 1.99 -16.33
C LEU A 408 4.00 2.59 -17.00
N ALA A 409 5.07 1.80 -17.15
CA ALA A 409 6.27 2.23 -17.85
C ALA A 409 5.95 2.65 -19.29
N LYS A 410 5.26 1.81 -20.06
CA LYS A 410 4.91 2.10 -21.46
C LYS A 410 4.03 3.33 -21.61
N PHE A 411 3.08 3.51 -20.70
CA PHE A 411 2.29 4.73 -20.66
C PHE A 411 3.19 5.96 -20.43
N ALA A 412 4.11 5.90 -19.46
CA ALA A 412 5.05 6.99 -19.21
C ALA A 412 6.00 7.27 -20.38
N GLU A 413 6.42 6.25 -21.12
CA GLU A 413 7.21 6.41 -22.34
C GLU A 413 6.43 7.16 -23.43
N SER A 414 5.13 6.86 -23.58
CA SER A 414 4.27 7.57 -24.53
C SER A 414 4.03 9.03 -24.15
N MET A 415 3.94 9.33 -22.86
CA MET A 415 3.73 10.70 -22.37
C MET A 415 5.00 11.54 -22.40
N SER A 416 6.17 10.92 -22.20
CA SER A 416 7.46 11.64 -22.15
C SER A 416 8.21 11.66 -23.48
N GLY A 417 7.79 10.86 -24.46
CA GLY A 417 8.52 10.64 -25.72
C GLY A 417 9.89 9.97 -25.52
N ARG A 418 10.19 9.46 -24.32
CA ARG A 418 11.49 8.88 -23.95
C ARG A 418 11.29 7.53 -23.30
N SER A 419 12.12 6.56 -23.70
CA SER A 419 12.14 5.26 -23.04
C SER A 419 13.22 5.19 -21.97
N VAL A 420 12.85 4.71 -20.77
CA VAL A 420 13.77 4.55 -19.62
C VAL A 420 14.87 3.53 -19.92
N THR A 421 14.60 2.58 -20.81
CA THR A 421 15.53 1.53 -21.22
C THR A 421 16.24 1.84 -22.53
N SER A 422 15.97 2.99 -23.15
CA SER A 422 16.79 3.44 -24.27
C SER A 422 18.21 3.67 -23.77
N PRO A 423 19.25 3.12 -24.43
CA PRO A 423 20.61 3.45 -24.08
C PRO A 423 20.71 4.97 -24.11
N PHE A 424 21.28 5.56 -23.05
CA PHE A 424 21.64 6.98 -23.04
C PHE A 424 22.22 7.27 -24.40
N LEU A 425 21.53 8.09 -25.21
CA LEU A 425 22.15 8.71 -26.37
C LEU A 425 23.47 9.23 -25.83
N GLN A 426 24.57 8.73 -26.40
CA GLN A 426 25.92 9.10 -26.00
C GLN A 426 25.94 10.61 -25.75
N PRO A 427 26.59 11.08 -24.68
CA PRO A 427 26.64 12.51 -24.39
C PRO A 427 26.91 13.22 -25.70
N GLN A 428 25.94 14.03 -26.16
CA GLN A 428 26.10 14.75 -27.40
C GLN A 428 27.46 15.39 -27.30
N SER A 429 28.34 15.07 -28.26
CA SER A 429 29.66 15.66 -28.32
C SER A 429 29.46 17.16 -28.21
N ILE A 430 29.76 17.71 -27.03
CA ILE A 430 29.99 19.12 -26.87
C ILE A 430 31.18 19.37 -27.76
N THR A 431 30.92 19.77 -29.00
CA THR A 431 31.92 20.43 -29.82
C THR A 431 32.08 21.79 -29.17
N ASP A 432 32.92 21.86 -28.14
CA ASP A 432 33.43 23.15 -27.67
C ASP A 432 34.24 23.76 -28.82
N PRO A 433 33.89 24.98 -29.27
CA PRO A 433 34.81 25.77 -30.04
C PRO A 433 35.89 26.29 -29.07
N GLU A 434 37.14 25.96 -29.37
CA GLU A 434 38.35 26.69 -29.00
C GLU A 434 38.31 27.40 -27.62
N THR A 435 38.85 26.74 -26.58
CA THR A 435 39.55 27.50 -25.53
C THR A 435 40.85 26.81 -25.14
N ASP A 436 41.90 27.61 -25.24
CA ASP A 436 43.29 27.27 -25.00
C ASP A 436 43.57 26.77 -23.58
N GLY A 437 44.34 25.69 -23.53
CA GLY A 437 45.51 25.57 -22.66
C GLY A 437 45.30 25.64 -21.15
N TRP A 438 45.06 24.50 -20.52
CA TRP A 438 45.69 24.17 -19.23
C TRP A 438 46.11 22.71 -19.20
N THR A 439 47.42 22.51 -19.09
CA THR A 439 48.06 21.22 -18.85
C THR A 439 47.89 20.86 -17.38
N LEU A 440 47.46 19.62 -17.10
CA LEU A 440 47.72 18.99 -15.81
C LEU A 440 48.20 17.55 -16.02
N THR A 441 49.52 17.44 -15.98
CA THR A 441 50.26 16.21 -15.79
C THR A 441 50.04 15.68 -14.37
N SER A 442 49.57 14.44 -14.25
CA SER A 442 50.06 13.52 -13.22
C SER A 442 49.82 12.08 -13.65
N ALA A 443 50.91 11.43 -14.07
CA ALA A 443 51.08 9.99 -14.19
C ALA A 443 50.81 9.31 -12.82
N LEU A 444 50.36 8.05 -12.76
CA LEU A 444 51.21 6.85 -12.87
C LEU A 444 50.35 5.55 -12.81
N PRO A 445 50.93 4.35 -13.06
CA PRO A 445 50.43 3.42 -14.07
C PRO A 445 50.13 2.02 -13.53
N TRP A 446 49.33 1.21 -14.23
CA TRP A 446 49.52 -0.25 -14.22
C TRP A 446 49.31 -0.81 -15.63
N GLY A 447 50.35 -1.48 -16.12
CA GLY A 447 50.54 -1.91 -17.50
C GLY A 447 49.77 -3.17 -17.88
N ARG A 448 49.60 -3.32 -19.19
CA ARG A 448 49.11 -4.52 -19.87
C ARG A 448 50.12 -5.66 -19.78
N SER A 449 49.62 -6.89 -19.88
CA SER A 449 50.15 -7.82 -20.89
C SER A 449 49.05 -8.79 -21.35
N LYS A 450 48.95 -8.93 -22.67
CA LYS A 450 48.16 -9.90 -23.43
C LYS A 450 49.19 -10.71 -24.24
N SER A 451 49.37 -11.99 -23.93
CA SER A 451 49.77 -13.06 -24.86
C SER A 451 50.01 -14.33 -24.06
N ASP A 452 49.19 -15.37 -24.26
CA ASP A 452 49.63 -16.63 -24.88
C ASP A 452 48.51 -17.66 -24.86
N LEU A 453 48.28 -18.24 -26.04
CA LEU A 453 47.45 -19.40 -26.30
C LEU A 453 48.14 -20.67 -25.77
N VAL A 454 47.36 -21.67 -25.37
CA VAL A 454 47.36 -23.07 -25.88
C VAL A 454 46.75 -24.03 -24.82
N ASP A 455 45.65 -24.65 -25.24
CA ASP A 455 45.22 -26.06 -25.13
C ASP A 455 45.60 -26.96 -23.94
N GLY A 456 44.62 -27.76 -23.47
CA GLY A 456 44.85 -28.97 -22.67
C GLY A 456 44.12 -29.08 -21.33
N SER A 457 42.89 -29.60 -21.33
CA SER A 457 42.36 -30.40 -20.20
C SER A 457 43.22 -31.67 -20.04
N PRO A 458 43.49 -32.22 -18.83
CA PRO A 458 42.43 -32.87 -18.06
C PRO A 458 42.56 -32.90 -16.51
N ALA A 459 41.43 -33.20 -15.89
CA ALA A 459 41.26 -33.95 -14.63
C ALA A 459 41.97 -33.45 -13.36
N VAL A 460 41.21 -32.78 -12.48
CA VAL A 460 41.56 -32.64 -11.06
C VAL A 460 40.68 -33.56 -10.22
N ARG A 461 41.35 -34.49 -9.55
CA ARG A 461 40.83 -35.38 -8.51
C ARG A 461 40.22 -34.57 -7.37
N LEU A 462 39.06 -35.02 -6.90
CA LEU A 462 38.51 -34.70 -5.58
C LEU A 462 39.46 -35.21 -4.50
N THR A 463 40.12 -34.30 -3.79
CA THR A 463 40.71 -34.58 -2.48
C THR A 463 40.00 -33.75 -1.42
N SER A 464 39.25 -34.49 -0.59
CA SER A 464 38.91 -34.22 0.80
C SER A 464 39.90 -33.30 1.52
N LEU A 465 39.41 -32.18 2.05
CA LEU A 465 39.99 -31.49 3.19
C LEU A 465 38.85 -31.04 4.10
N SER A 466 38.62 -31.87 5.11
CA SER A 466 38.03 -31.50 6.39
C SER A 466 38.99 -30.56 7.14
N GLN A 467 38.42 -29.79 8.07
CA GLN A 467 39.05 -28.86 9.03
C GLN A 467 38.98 -27.38 8.65
N PHE A 468 37.87 -26.74 9.00
CA PHE A 468 37.88 -25.37 9.52
C PHE A 468 36.83 -25.27 10.64
N SER A 469 37.31 -24.95 11.85
CA SER A 469 36.52 -24.56 13.02
C SER A 469 36.52 -23.01 13.10
N PRO A 470 35.55 -22.38 13.79
CA PRO A 470 35.09 -21.02 13.48
C PRO A 470 35.70 -19.93 14.39
N GLU A 471 35.74 -18.71 13.86
CA GLU A 471 35.45 -17.39 14.48
C GLU A 471 36.29 -16.29 13.81
N PRO A 472 35.71 -15.10 13.62
CA PRO A 472 36.08 -14.04 14.55
C PRO A 472 34.88 -13.31 15.15
N ARG A 473 34.95 -13.15 16.48
CA ARG A 473 34.10 -12.27 17.30
C ARG A 473 34.28 -10.82 16.87
N VAL A 474 33.22 -10.24 16.31
CA VAL A 474 33.06 -8.79 16.23
C VAL A 474 32.57 -8.31 17.60
N ARG A 475 33.44 -7.59 18.34
CA ARG A 475 33.08 -6.89 19.58
C ARG A 475 32.37 -5.58 19.21
N PHE A 476 31.13 -5.42 19.65
CA PHE A 476 30.47 -4.11 19.70
C PHE A 476 30.85 -3.39 21.01
N PRO A 477 31.07 -2.06 20.98
CA PRO A 477 31.37 -1.31 22.19
C PRO A 477 30.11 -1.12 23.05
N SER A 478 30.26 -1.41 24.34
CA SER A 478 29.30 -1.15 25.40
C SER A 478 29.14 0.35 25.65
N ASN A 479 27.91 0.85 25.60
CA ASN A 479 27.55 2.20 26.03
C ASN A 479 27.64 2.29 27.56
N GLU A 480 28.66 2.97 28.06
CA GLU A 480 28.73 3.43 29.44
C GLU A 480 27.86 4.68 29.62
N LEU A 481 26.84 4.54 30.47
CA LEU A 481 26.11 5.64 31.09
C LEU A 481 27.07 6.51 31.91
N ARG A 482 27.34 7.74 31.47
CA ARG A 482 27.89 8.79 32.33
C ARG A 482 26.77 9.66 32.88
N ALA A 483 26.47 9.42 34.15
CA ALA A 483 25.83 10.41 35.02
C ALA A 483 26.80 11.58 35.22
N ALA A 484 26.37 12.79 34.89
CA ALA A 484 27.02 14.03 35.29
C ALA A 484 26.08 14.79 36.22
N SER A 485 26.37 14.68 37.51
CA SER A 485 25.93 15.58 38.56
C SER A 485 26.77 16.86 38.52
N ASP A 486 26.14 18.03 38.60
CA ASP A 486 26.77 19.21 39.22
C ASP A 486 25.71 20.11 39.89
N PRO A 487 26.00 20.74 41.05
CA PRO A 487 25.00 21.34 41.93
C PRO A 487 25.04 22.88 41.99
N GLN A 488 23.94 23.42 42.52
CA GLN A 488 23.79 24.71 43.23
C GLN A 488 23.85 26.06 42.48
N LEU A 489 22.68 26.70 42.44
CA LEU A 489 22.42 28.08 42.91
C LEU A 489 20.92 28.16 43.27
N LYS A 490 20.52 28.08 44.56
CA LYS A 490 20.16 29.20 45.47
C LYS A 490 19.58 30.42 44.73
N SER A 491 18.46 31.05 45.07
CA SER A 491 17.50 30.97 46.18
C SER A 491 16.49 32.11 45.96
N ALA A 492 15.19 31.89 46.19
CA ALA A 492 14.29 32.92 46.71
C ALA A 492 13.02 32.24 47.25
N ALA A 493 12.80 32.41 48.55
CA ALA A 493 11.67 31.91 49.30
C ALA A 493 10.62 33.02 49.48
N SER A 494 9.34 32.65 49.45
CA SER A 494 8.28 33.15 50.36
C SER A 494 6.92 32.49 50.04
N ASP A 495 6.67 31.34 50.69
CA ASP A 495 5.54 30.96 51.58
C ASP A 495 4.17 31.74 51.56
N PRO A 496 3.07 31.24 52.19
CA PRO A 496 2.05 30.37 51.59
C PRO A 496 0.58 30.80 51.94
N GLN A 497 -0.39 29.90 51.71
CA GLN A 497 -1.82 29.89 52.13
C GLN A 497 -2.79 30.74 51.28
N LEU A 498 -4.02 30.30 50.91
CA LEU A 498 -5.07 29.59 51.66
C LEU A 498 -6.16 29.06 50.66
N LYS A 499 -6.79 27.90 50.94
CA LYS A 499 -8.24 27.49 50.82
C LYS A 499 -9.05 27.88 49.55
N SER A 500 -10.04 27.15 49.01
CA SER A 500 -10.82 25.94 49.33
C SER A 500 -11.86 25.74 48.21
N ALA A 501 -12.20 24.48 47.92
CA ALA A 501 -13.49 23.94 47.46
C ALA A 501 -14.47 24.80 46.62
N SER A 502 -14.89 24.29 45.46
CA SER A 502 -16.22 23.66 45.29
C SER A 502 -16.44 23.17 43.85
N LYS A 503 -17.23 22.10 43.74
CA LYS A 503 -17.80 21.45 42.56
C LYS A 503 -19.35 21.58 42.73
N PRO A 504 -20.19 21.16 41.78
CA PRO A 504 -20.50 21.72 40.46
C PRO A 504 -21.98 22.18 40.37
N ALA A 505 -22.41 22.75 39.23
CA ALA A 505 -23.84 22.77 38.87
C ALA A 505 -24.01 22.65 37.35
N ALA A 506 -24.91 21.75 36.98
CA ALA A 506 -25.43 21.52 35.63
C ALA A 506 -26.46 22.60 35.24
N ALA A 507 -26.58 22.82 33.94
CA ALA A 507 -27.79 23.23 33.24
C ALA A 507 -27.73 22.63 31.83
#